data_AF-A0A9N8PVQ9-F1
#
_entry.id   AF-A0A9N8PVQ9-F1
#
_cell.length_a   1.000
_cell.length_b   1.000
_cell.length_c   1.000
_cell.angle_alpha   90.00
_cell.angle_beta   90.00
_cell.angle_gamma   90.00
#
_symmetry.space_group_name_H-M   'P 1'
#
loop_
_entity.id
_entity.type
_entity.pdbx_description
1 polymer ?
#
loop_
_entity_poly.entity_id
_entity_poly.type
_entity_poly.pdbx_seq_one_letter_code
_entity_poly.pdbx_strand_id
1 'polypeptide(L)'
;MRTGTSLLAVSGLLSSVFAAPAPAPNRVKPRQESAVQFLDNTNNPTATPFGPQGASGSLRGGSELLGFNPTNVISSYDPAVVPSSAFSVGPLQTADADTGFYLDLSKIENPQPIRGEGGKSPTDPGPRNELLEKQNPDLYIPPGTDAGDVSNAKWPLGLSHNRHGLNGAGWARQQNVNLLPVAKNMAGVDMHLEPYAYRELHW
;
A
#
# COMPACT_ATOMS: atom_id res chain seq x y z
N MET A 1 77.35 1.48 -23.09
CA MET A 1 77.72 1.29 -21.67
C MET A 1 76.57 1.71 -20.76
N ARG A 2 75.74 0.76 -20.35
CA ARG A 2 75.24 0.55 -18.98
C ARG A 2 74.15 -0.52 -19.06
N THR A 3 74.54 -1.67 -18.56
CA THR A 3 73.81 -2.91 -18.38
C THR A 3 72.69 -2.74 -17.36
N GLY A 4 71.54 -3.36 -17.62
CA GLY A 4 70.42 -3.45 -16.70
C GLY A 4 69.58 -4.68 -17.03
N THR A 5 70.11 -5.85 -16.67
CA THR A 5 69.45 -7.16 -16.67
C THR A 5 68.20 -7.13 -15.79
N SER A 6 67.01 -7.32 -16.39
CA SER A 6 65.78 -7.60 -15.64
C SER A 6 65.63 -9.11 -15.48
N LEU A 7 65.70 -9.55 -14.23
CA LEU A 7 65.57 -10.92 -13.77
C LEU A 7 64.10 -11.39 -13.92
N LEU A 8 63.88 -12.52 -14.60
CA LEU A 8 62.67 -13.33 -14.45
C LEU A 8 62.68 -13.96 -13.05
N ALA A 9 61.67 -13.65 -12.24
CA ALA A 9 61.40 -14.37 -11.00
C ALA A 9 60.02 -15.06 -11.13
N VAL A 10 60.08 -16.37 -11.38
CA VAL A 10 58.94 -17.28 -11.22
C VAL A 10 58.81 -17.58 -9.74
N SER A 11 57.72 -17.13 -9.12
CA SER A 11 57.33 -17.53 -7.77
C SER A 11 55.90 -18.04 -7.79
N GLY A 12 55.75 -19.35 -7.92
CA GLY A 12 54.52 -20.05 -7.58
C GLY A 12 54.37 -20.05 -6.06
N LEU A 13 53.30 -19.43 -5.57
CA LEU A 13 52.91 -19.49 -4.17
C LEU A 13 51.52 -20.12 -4.08
N LEU A 14 51.49 -21.28 -3.41
CA LEU A 14 50.29 -21.99 -3.02
C LEU A 14 49.32 -21.03 -2.33
N SER A 15 48.11 -20.89 -2.87
CA SER A 15 47.01 -20.24 -2.18
C SER A 15 46.45 -21.21 -1.14
N SER A 16 46.98 -21.17 0.08
CA SER A 16 46.35 -21.82 1.23
C SER A 16 45.06 -21.06 1.56
N VAL A 17 43.92 -21.68 1.29
CA VAL A 17 42.61 -21.19 1.71
C VAL A 17 42.53 -21.25 3.24
N PHE A 18 42.76 -20.12 3.90
CA PHE A 18 42.34 -19.93 5.28
C PHE A 18 40.82 -19.71 5.27
N ALA A 19 40.06 -20.80 5.33
CA ALA A 19 38.65 -20.72 5.69
C ALA A 19 38.58 -20.40 7.20
N ALA A 20 38.26 -19.15 7.53
CA ALA A 20 37.83 -18.82 8.88
C ALA A 20 36.53 -19.59 9.17
N PRO A 21 36.37 -20.24 10.34
CA PRO A 21 35.10 -20.84 10.70
C PRO A 21 34.04 -19.74 10.72
N ALA A 22 32.90 -19.99 10.05
CA ALA A 22 31.76 -19.08 10.08
C ALA A 22 31.39 -18.78 11.54
N PRO A 23 31.04 -17.52 11.88
CA PRO A 23 30.59 -17.19 13.22
C PRO A 23 29.36 -18.04 13.54
N ALA A 24 29.47 -18.87 14.58
CA ALA A 24 28.31 -19.60 15.08
C ALA A 24 27.24 -18.57 15.47
N PRO A 25 25.98 -18.76 15.05
CA PRO A 25 24.91 -17.90 15.54
C PRO A 25 24.92 -17.97 17.07
N ASN A 26 24.91 -16.81 17.72
CA ASN A 26 24.74 -16.75 19.17
C ASN A 26 23.47 -17.54 19.49
N ARG A 27 23.64 -18.68 20.18
CA ARG A 27 22.53 -19.45 20.71
C ARG A 27 21.87 -18.53 21.73
N VAL A 28 20.78 -17.89 21.31
CA VAL A 28 19.88 -17.17 22.22
C VAL A 28 19.51 -18.20 23.26
N LYS A 29 20.08 -18.09 24.47
CA LYS A 29 19.59 -18.85 25.60
C LYS A 29 18.12 -18.48 25.68
N PRO A 30 17.17 -19.44 25.64
CA PRO A 30 15.81 -19.11 26.00
C PRO A 30 15.90 -18.39 27.34
N ARG A 31 15.27 -17.21 27.40
CA ARG A 31 15.06 -16.52 28.66
C ARG A 31 14.64 -17.59 29.65
N GLN A 32 15.27 -17.66 30.82
CA GLN A 32 14.79 -18.52 31.88
C GLN A 32 13.42 -17.98 32.26
N GLU A 33 12.40 -18.41 31.53
CA GLU A 33 11.02 -18.31 31.93
C GLU A 33 10.97 -19.19 33.16
N SER A 34 11.02 -18.54 34.33
CA SER A 34 10.41 -19.09 35.52
C SER A 34 9.07 -19.63 35.04
N ALA A 35 8.91 -20.95 35.06
CA ALA A 35 7.69 -21.58 34.59
C ALA A 35 6.53 -20.87 35.28
N VAL A 36 5.82 -20.01 34.54
CA VAL A 36 4.53 -19.53 34.98
C VAL A 36 3.68 -20.76 34.83
N GLN A 37 3.55 -21.52 35.93
CA GLN A 37 2.56 -22.56 36.02
C GLN A 37 1.23 -21.86 35.77
N PHE A 38 0.72 -21.98 34.55
CA PHE A 38 -0.68 -21.76 34.26
C PHE A 38 -1.39 -22.88 35.00
N LEU A 39 -1.69 -22.66 36.28
CA LEU A 39 -2.64 -23.47 37.00
C LEU A 39 -3.95 -23.28 36.24
N ASP A 40 -4.30 -24.26 35.40
CA ASP A 40 -5.68 -24.53 35.03
C ASP A 40 -6.42 -24.83 36.33
N ASN A 41 -6.93 -23.77 36.94
CA ASN A 41 -7.78 -23.86 38.11
C ASN A 41 -9.09 -23.18 37.77
N THR A 42 -9.72 -23.64 36.69
CA THR A 42 -11.06 -23.19 36.33
C THR A 42 -12.16 -23.85 37.15
N ASN A 43 -11.87 -24.78 38.08
CA ASN A 43 -12.89 -25.35 38.97
C ASN A 43 -12.33 -25.91 40.29
N ASN A 44 -11.69 -25.09 41.13
CA ASN A 44 -11.45 -25.53 42.51
C ASN A 44 -11.73 -24.41 43.52
N PRO A 45 -12.85 -24.47 44.28
CA PRO A 45 -13.07 -23.56 45.38
C PRO A 45 -12.06 -23.91 46.47
N THR A 46 -10.93 -23.23 46.49
CA THR A 46 -9.90 -23.46 47.51
C THR A 46 -10.50 -23.00 48.84
N ALA A 47 -10.86 -23.98 49.66
CA ALA A 47 -11.36 -23.77 51.00
C ALA A 47 -10.35 -22.94 51.81
N THR A 48 -10.90 -22.03 52.60
CA THR A 48 -10.26 -21.07 53.52
C THR A 48 -9.70 -19.78 52.88
N PRO A 49 -10.40 -18.64 53.04
CA PRO A 49 -9.85 -17.34 52.72
C PRO A 49 -8.83 -16.91 53.80
N PHE A 50 -7.70 -16.37 53.38
CA PHE A 50 -6.83 -15.59 54.26
C PHE A 50 -7.57 -14.31 54.66
N GLY A 51 -8.09 -14.28 55.88
CA GLY A 51 -8.87 -13.18 56.46
C GLY A 51 -9.33 -13.53 57.89
N PRO A 52 -9.86 -12.56 58.66
CA PRO A 52 -10.41 -12.83 59.98
C PRO A 52 -11.44 -13.97 59.93
N GLN A 53 -11.52 -14.75 61.01
CA GLN A 53 -12.35 -15.95 61.10
C GLN A 53 -13.81 -15.63 60.69
N GLY A 54 -14.27 -16.20 59.56
CA GLY A 54 -15.59 -15.92 58.97
C GLY A 54 -15.58 -15.11 57.66
N ALA A 55 -14.42 -14.65 57.18
CA ALA A 55 -14.31 -14.09 55.84
C ALA A 55 -14.70 -15.15 54.78
N SER A 56 -15.34 -14.72 53.69
CA SER A 56 -15.65 -15.52 52.51
C SER A 56 -15.64 -14.60 51.30
N GLY A 57 -15.17 -15.10 50.15
CA GLY A 57 -15.04 -14.32 48.91
C GLY A 57 -13.67 -14.47 48.24
N SER A 58 -13.56 -13.96 47.02
CA SER A 58 -12.32 -13.93 46.26
C SER A 58 -11.46 -12.74 46.67
N LEU A 59 -10.16 -12.98 46.91
CA LEU A 59 -9.17 -11.93 47.22
C LEU A 59 -9.03 -10.89 46.09
N ARG A 60 -9.48 -11.24 44.87
CA ARG A 60 -9.44 -10.39 43.67
C ARG A 60 -10.77 -9.67 43.40
N GLY A 61 -11.74 -9.73 44.32
CA GLY A 61 -13.09 -9.20 44.12
C GLY A 61 -14.00 -10.14 43.34
N GLY A 62 -15.23 -9.69 43.06
CA GLY A 62 -16.21 -10.42 42.25
C GLY A 62 -15.74 -10.63 40.81
N SER A 63 -16.40 -11.54 40.06
CA SER A 63 -16.08 -11.87 38.66
C SER A 63 -15.99 -10.64 37.75
N GLU A 64 -16.82 -9.65 38.04
CA GLU A 64 -16.93 -8.34 37.42
C GLU A 64 -15.66 -7.46 37.54
N LEU A 65 -14.75 -7.78 38.47
CA LEU A 65 -13.48 -7.06 38.66
C LEU A 65 -12.26 -7.81 38.08
N LEU A 66 -12.46 -8.99 37.50
CA LEU A 66 -11.38 -9.81 36.93
C LEU A 66 -10.88 -9.31 35.56
N GLY A 67 -11.33 -8.14 35.09
CA GLY A 67 -10.90 -7.49 33.85
C GLY A 67 -11.40 -8.14 32.56
N PHE A 68 -11.65 -9.45 32.58
CA PHE A 68 -12.25 -10.19 31.48
C PHE A 68 -13.76 -10.37 31.74
N ASN A 69 -14.58 -9.64 30.98
CA ASN A 69 -16.03 -9.82 30.97
C ASN A 69 -16.45 -10.39 29.61
N PRO A 70 -17.08 -11.58 29.53
CA PRO A 70 -17.56 -12.16 28.27
C PRO A 70 -18.54 -11.27 27.50
N THR A 71 -19.19 -10.30 28.17
CA THR A 71 -20.07 -9.33 27.51
C THR A 71 -19.30 -8.14 26.90
N ASN A 72 -18.03 -7.94 27.25
CA ASN A 72 -17.15 -6.99 26.57
C ASN A 72 -16.63 -7.63 25.28
N VAL A 73 -17.48 -7.66 24.25
CA VAL A 73 -17.06 -8.00 22.89
C VAL A 73 -16.20 -6.87 22.34
N ILE A 74 -14.93 -7.15 22.10
CA ILE A 74 -14.08 -6.29 21.26
C ILE A 74 -14.64 -6.39 19.84
N SER A 75 -15.02 -5.27 19.24
CA SER A 75 -15.51 -5.26 17.86
C SER A 75 -14.41 -5.80 16.94
N SER A 76 -14.69 -6.87 16.19
CA SER A 76 -13.82 -7.35 15.10
C SER A 76 -13.90 -6.47 13.85
N TYR A 77 -14.43 -5.25 13.98
CA TYR A 77 -14.55 -4.28 12.92
C TYR A 77 -13.18 -3.67 12.67
N ASP A 78 -12.58 -4.02 11.53
CA ASP A 78 -11.37 -3.38 11.04
C ASP A 78 -11.76 -2.25 10.10
N PRO A 79 -11.60 -0.96 10.49
CA PRO A 79 -11.90 0.16 9.60
C PRO A 79 -10.95 0.22 8.38
N ALA A 80 -9.86 -0.55 8.38
CA ALA A 80 -8.94 -0.64 7.25
C ALA A 80 -9.45 -1.55 6.11
N VAL A 81 -10.52 -2.32 6.34
CA VAL A 81 -11.03 -3.29 5.37
C VAL A 81 -12.48 -2.97 5.01
N VAL A 82 -12.73 -2.76 3.73
CA VAL A 82 -14.08 -2.64 3.20
C VAL A 82 -14.70 -4.03 3.20
N PRO A 83 -15.86 -4.24 3.86
CA PRO A 83 -16.49 -5.56 3.89
C PRO A 83 -16.94 -5.96 2.49
N SER A 84 -16.87 -7.26 2.16
CA SER A 84 -17.25 -7.80 0.84
C SER A 84 -18.71 -7.55 0.46
N SER A 85 -19.58 -7.23 1.43
CA SER A 85 -20.96 -6.82 1.17
C SER A 85 -21.10 -5.38 0.66
N ALA A 86 -20.05 -4.56 0.79
CA ALA A 86 -20.07 -3.14 0.46
C ALA A 86 -19.47 -2.83 -0.92
N PHE A 87 -18.89 -3.81 -1.63
CA PHE A 87 -18.33 -3.62 -2.97
C PHE A 87 -18.65 -4.77 -3.91
N SER A 88 -18.55 -4.50 -5.21
CA SER A 88 -18.71 -5.52 -6.26
C SER A 88 -17.39 -5.75 -7.00
N VAL A 89 -17.11 -7.01 -7.31
CA VAL A 89 -15.92 -7.40 -8.10
C VAL A 89 -16.34 -7.59 -9.56
N GLY A 90 -15.61 -6.94 -10.46
CA GLY A 90 -15.86 -6.96 -11.90
C GLY A 90 -15.50 -8.28 -12.57
N PRO A 91 -16.01 -8.53 -13.79
CA PRO A 91 -15.52 -9.61 -14.62
C PRO A 91 -14.01 -9.48 -14.85
N LEU A 92 -13.29 -10.62 -14.84
CA LEU A 92 -11.84 -10.70 -15.04
C LEU A 92 -10.96 -10.00 -13.99
N GLN A 93 -11.54 -9.34 -12.99
CA GLN A 93 -10.78 -8.68 -11.94
C GLN A 93 -10.00 -9.67 -11.05
N THR A 94 -10.50 -10.90 -10.90
CA THR A 94 -9.83 -12.00 -10.19
C THR A 94 -8.93 -12.85 -11.09
N ALA A 95 -8.90 -12.59 -12.40
CA ALA A 95 -8.02 -13.28 -13.33
C ALA A 95 -6.55 -12.91 -13.04
N ASP A 96 -5.63 -13.71 -13.60
CA ASP A 96 -4.20 -13.50 -13.44
C ASP A 96 -3.79 -12.04 -13.75
N ALA A 97 -3.05 -11.43 -12.82
CA ALA A 97 -2.74 -10.01 -12.86
C ALA A 97 -1.81 -9.64 -14.04
N ASP A 98 -0.97 -10.57 -14.47
CA ASP A 98 0.01 -10.38 -15.54
C ASP A 98 -0.63 -10.44 -16.93
N THR A 99 -1.85 -10.96 -17.03
CA THR A 99 -2.57 -11.01 -18.30
C THR A 99 -3.01 -9.62 -18.79
N GLY A 100 -3.13 -8.64 -17.89
CA GLY A 100 -3.36 -7.23 -18.25
C GLY A 100 -4.69 -6.98 -18.95
N PHE A 101 -5.74 -7.75 -18.62
CA PHE A 101 -7.08 -7.50 -19.18
C PHE A 101 -7.59 -6.11 -18.80
N TYR A 102 -8.19 -5.42 -19.77
CA TYR A 102 -8.90 -4.18 -19.51
C TYR A 102 -10.11 -4.43 -18.62
N LEU A 103 -10.22 -3.68 -17.51
CA LEU A 103 -11.32 -3.77 -16.56
C LEU A 103 -12.34 -2.65 -16.81
N ASP A 104 -13.58 -3.02 -17.16
CA ASP A 104 -14.67 -2.07 -17.25
C ASP A 104 -15.35 -1.88 -15.87
N LEU A 105 -15.03 -0.77 -15.21
CA LEU A 105 -15.58 -0.41 -13.91
C LEU A 105 -16.87 0.43 -13.99
N SER A 106 -17.34 0.78 -15.19
CA SER A 106 -18.44 1.75 -15.37
C SER A 106 -19.73 1.35 -14.65
N LYS A 107 -20.04 0.06 -14.63
CA LYS A 107 -21.25 -0.52 -14.03
C LYS A 107 -21.04 -1.11 -12.63
N ILE A 108 -19.82 -1.03 -12.09
CA ILE A 108 -19.49 -1.61 -10.79
C ILE A 108 -19.81 -0.60 -9.69
N GLU A 109 -20.57 -1.01 -8.70
CA GLU A 109 -20.83 -0.20 -7.50
C GLU A 109 -19.65 -0.35 -6.53
N ASN A 110 -19.13 0.79 -6.06
CA ASN A 110 -17.97 0.86 -5.18
C ASN A 110 -16.78 -0.01 -5.67
N PRO A 111 -16.13 0.35 -6.79
CA PRO A 111 -14.97 -0.41 -7.27
C PRO A 111 -13.85 -0.39 -6.22
N GLN A 112 -13.15 -1.52 -6.09
CA GLN A 112 -12.00 -1.68 -5.20
C GLN A 112 -10.73 -1.96 -6.01
N PRO A 113 -9.53 -1.64 -5.49
CA PRO A 113 -8.28 -1.76 -6.20
C PRO A 113 -7.77 -3.20 -6.20
N ILE A 114 -8.63 -4.13 -6.64
CA ILE A 114 -8.39 -5.56 -6.59
C ILE A 114 -7.96 -6.04 -7.96
N ARG A 115 -6.87 -6.81 -8.05
CA ARG A 115 -6.45 -7.50 -9.27
C ARG A 115 -5.78 -8.82 -8.94
N GLY A 116 -6.20 -9.87 -9.62
CA GLY A 116 -5.64 -11.20 -9.44
C GLY A 116 -5.82 -11.77 -8.04
N GLU A 117 -5.02 -12.79 -7.75
CA GLU A 117 -4.94 -13.50 -6.45
C GLU A 117 -6.29 -13.99 -5.89
N GLY A 118 -7.27 -14.25 -6.76
CA GLY A 118 -8.62 -14.64 -6.32
C GLY A 118 -9.35 -13.56 -5.52
N GLY A 119 -8.99 -12.28 -5.69
CA GLY A 119 -9.65 -11.15 -5.04
C GLY A 119 -9.10 -10.78 -3.66
N LYS A 120 -7.87 -11.19 -3.35
CA LYS A 120 -7.25 -10.98 -2.03
C LYS A 120 -6.46 -9.68 -1.87
N SER A 121 -6.48 -8.81 -2.89
CA SER A 121 -5.82 -7.50 -2.79
C SER A 121 -6.47 -6.64 -1.70
N PRO A 122 -5.69 -5.75 -1.04
CA PRO A 122 -6.24 -4.81 -0.06
C PRO A 122 -7.34 -3.94 -0.66
N THR A 123 -8.37 -3.66 0.14
CA THR A 123 -9.43 -2.69 -0.19
C THR A 123 -8.99 -1.27 0.17
N ASP A 124 -9.60 -0.27 -0.45
CA ASP A 124 -9.41 1.15 -0.12
C ASP A 124 -10.63 1.70 0.64
N PRO A 125 -10.57 1.78 1.99
CA PRO A 125 -11.66 2.29 2.83
C PRO A 125 -11.71 3.82 2.91
N GLY A 126 -10.79 4.53 2.26
CA GLY A 126 -10.67 5.98 2.37
C GLY A 126 -11.82 6.76 1.70
N PRO A 127 -11.91 8.09 1.95
CA PRO A 127 -12.76 8.96 1.16
C PRO A 127 -12.21 9.07 -0.27
N ARG A 128 -13.05 8.73 -1.25
CA ARG A 128 -12.63 8.49 -2.63
C ARG A 128 -13.50 9.22 -3.64
N ASN A 129 -13.01 9.30 -4.88
CA ASN A 129 -13.78 9.77 -6.03
C ASN A 129 -13.95 8.63 -7.03
N GLU A 130 -14.99 7.83 -6.82
CA GLU A 130 -15.28 6.64 -7.61
C GLU A 130 -15.46 6.95 -9.11
N LEU A 131 -15.93 8.16 -9.45
CA LEU A 131 -16.10 8.54 -10.86
C LEU A 131 -14.75 8.67 -11.57
N LEU A 132 -13.71 9.16 -10.87
CA LEU A 132 -12.35 9.21 -11.42
C LEU A 132 -11.72 7.83 -11.50
N GLU A 133 -11.93 6.98 -10.51
CA GLU A 133 -11.45 5.59 -10.51
C GLU A 133 -12.04 4.82 -11.69
N LYS A 134 -13.35 4.96 -11.93
CA LYS A 134 -14.05 4.36 -13.07
C LYS A 134 -13.55 4.84 -14.43
N GLN A 135 -13.12 6.10 -14.53
CA GLN A 135 -12.53 6.66 -15.76
C GLN A 135 -11.08 6.22 -15.99
N ASN A 136 -10.41 5.74 -14.95
CA ASN A 136 -8.99 5.38 -14.98
C ASN A 136 -8.76 3.97 -14.41
N PRO A 137 -9.44 2.92 -14.94
CA PRO A 137 -9.43 1.60 -14.34
C PRO A 137 -8.03 1.00 -14.23
N ASP A 138 -7.17 1.15 -15.25
CA ASP A 138 -5.81 0.62 -15.23
C ASP A 138 -4.80 1.50 -14.47
N LEU A 139 -5.17 2.73 -14.09
CA LEU A 139 -4.36 3.50 -13.13
C LEU A 139 -4.75 3.16 -11.69
N TYR A 140 -6.04 2.90 -11.47
CA TYR A 140 -6.57 2.50 -10.18
C TYR A 140 -6.26 1.04 -9.83
N ILE A 141 -6.27 0.19 -10.85
CA ILE A 141 -6.03 -1.26 -10.78
C ILE A 141 -4.96 -1.61 -11.83
N PRO A 142 -3.68 -1.33 -11.57
CA PRO A 142 -2.60 -1.53 -12.55
C PRO A 142 -2.37 -3.02 -12.86
N PRO A 143 -1.97 -3.38 -14.10
CA PRO A 143 -1.48 -4.74 -14.43
C PRO A 143 -0.35 -5.19 -13.51
N GLY A 144 -0.27 -6.51 -13.24
CA GLY A 144 0.82 -7.09 -12.44
C GLY A 144 2.21 -6.90 -13.05
N THR A 145 2.25 -6.63 -14.36
CA THR A 145 3.46 -6.34 -15.12
C THR A 145 3.98 -4.91 -14.97
N ASP A 146 3.19 -3.97 -14.44
CA ASP A 146 3.64 -2.60 -14.20
C ASP A 146 4.56 -2.57 -12.97
N ALA A 147 5.70 -1.88 -13.10
CA ALA A 147 6.71 -1.83 -12.04
C ALA A 147 7.51 -0.53 -12.03
N GLY A 148 7.96 -0.15 -10.83
CA GLY A 148 8.85 0.99 -10.60
C GLY A 148 8.17 2.35 -10.65
N ASP A 149 8.98 3.39 -10.45
CA ASP A 149 8.52 4.77 -10.42
C ASP A 149 8.57 5.40 -11.83
N VAL A 150 7.39 5.59 -12.44
CA VAL A 150 7.26 6.23 -13.76
C VAL A 150 6.60 7.60 -13.59
N SER A 151 7.13 8.61 -14.30
CA SER A 151 6.54 9.95 -14.30
C SER A 151 5.14 9.93 -14.91
N ASN A 152 4.20 10.68 -14.31
CA ASN A 152 2.84 10.78 -14.83
C ASN A 152 2.84 11.31 -16.28
N ALA A 153 2.22 10.55 -17.17
CA ALA A 153 2.09 10.87 -18.60
C ALA A 153 0.67 11.33 -18.98
N LYS A 154 -0.25 11.45 -18.01
CA LYS A 154 -1.65 11.79 -18.25
C LYS A 154 -2.04 13.09 -17.55
N TRP A 155 -2.57 14.04 -18.33
CA TRP A 155 -3.21 15.24 -17.80
C TRP A 155 -4.48 15.54 -18.59
N PRO A 156 -5.68 15.39 -18.00
CA PRO A 156 -6.91 15.78 -18.67
C PRO A 156 -6.99 17.31 -18.79
N LEU A 157 -7.17 17.83 -20.01
CA LEU A 157 -7.39 19.27 -20.23
C LEU A 157 -8.61 19.82 -19.46
N GLY A 158 -9.57 18.96 -19.10
CA GLY A 158 -10.69 19.27 -18.20
C GLY A 158 -10.28 19.80 -16.81
N LEU A 159 -9.09 19.44 -16.32
CA LEU A 159 -8.55 19.92 -15.04
C LEU A 159 -7.71 21.20 -15.20
N SER A 160 -7.53 21.69 -16.44
CA SER A 160 -6.76 22.89 -16.71
C SER A 160 -7.62 24.13 -16.53
N HIS A 161 -7.03 25.23 -16.04
CA HIS A 161 -7.73 26.49 -15.91
C HIS A 161 -8.27 26.96 -17.27
N ASN A 162 -9.57 27.28 -17.31
CA ASN A 162 -10.24 27.75 -18.52
C ASN A 162 -10.29 29.28 -18.55
N ARG A 163 -9.61 29.89 -19.52
CA ARG A 163 -9.61 31.34 -19.74
C ARG A 163 -10.74 31.70 -20.69
N HIS A 164 -11.74 32.41 -20.20
CA HIS A 164 -12.84 32.91 -21.03
C HIS A 164 -12.39 34.13 -21.86
N GLY A 165 -12.83 34.16 -23.13
CA GLY A 165 -12.65 35.29 -24.02
C GLY A 165 -13.50 36.49 -23.61
N LEU A 166 -13.09 37.69 -24.03
CA LEU A 166 -13.84 38.91 -23.77
C LEU A 166 -15.21 38.85 -24.45
N ASN A 167 -16.24 39.42 -23.80
CA ASN A 167 -17.61 39.51 -24.35
C ASN A 167 -18.19 38.17 -24.83
N GLY A 168 -17.78 37.04 -24.25
CA GLY A 168 -18.26 35.72 -24.65
C GLY A 168 -17.67 35.21 -25.97
N ALA A 169 -16.53 35.74 -26.43
CA ALA A 169 -15.91 35.34 -27.70
C ALA A 169 -15.40 33.88 -27.76
N GLY A 170 -15.48 33.14 -26.65
CA GLY A 170 -15.03 31.75 -26.56
C GLY A 170 -14.24 31.47 -25.28
N TRP A 171 -13.36 30.47 -25.32
CA TRP A 171 -12.49 30.10 -24.20
C TRP A 171 -11.24 29.35 -24.67
N ALA A 172 -10.21 29.32 -23.84
CA ALA A 172 -9.00 28.55 -24.09
C ALA A 172 -8.44 27.99 -22.77
N ARG A 173 -7.95 26.74 -22.83
CA ARG A 173 -7.25 26.06 -21.73
C ARG A 173 -6.01 25.39 -22.26
N GLN A 174 -4.99 25.25 -21.41
CA GLN A 174 -3.67 24.81 -21.84
C GLN A 174 -3.09 23.72 -20.94
N GLN A 175 -2.23 22.89 -21.52
CA GLN A 175 -1.37 21.92 -20.86
C GLN A 175 0.07 22.20 -21.25
N ASN A 176 0.91 22.52 -20.26
CA ASN A 176 2.32 22.85 -20.42
C ASN A 176 3.17 22.12 -19.38
N VAL A 177 4.46 22.44 -19.31
CA VAL A 177 5.42 21.82 -18.38
C VAL A 177 5.03 21.94 -16.90
N ASN A 178 4.25 22.96 -16.51
CA ASN A 178 3.80 23.11 -15.12
C ASN A 178 2.67 22.13 -14.76
N LEU A 179 1.95 21.62 -15.77
CA LEU A 179 0.83 20.69 -15.61
C LEU A 179 1.23 19.24 -15.94
N LEU A 180 2.05 19.05 -16.98
CA LEU A 180 2.61 17.76 -17.36
C LEU A 180 4.14 17.87 -17.54
N PRO A 181 4.93 17.77 -16.45
CA PRO A 181 6.38 18.01 -16.49
C PRO A 181 7.20 17.06 -17.36
N VAL A 182 6.67 15.87 -17.66
CA VAL A 182 7.33 14.90 -18.56
C VAL A 182 7.34 15.38 -20.01
N ALA A 183 6.37 16.21 -20.42
CA ALA A 183 6.23 16.76 -21.77
C ALA A 183 6.99 18.09 -21.92
N LYS A 184 8.33 18.03 -21.97
CA LYS A 184 9.18 19.24 -22.01
C LYS A 184 9.21 19.97 -23.36
N ASN A 185 9.02 19.24 -24.45
CA ASN A 185 9.23 19.76 -25.80
C ASN A 185 7.92 20.13 -26.51
N MET A 186 6.76 19.94 -25.87
CA MET A 186 5.44 20.20 -26.46
C MET A 186 4.49 20.76 -25.40
N ALA A 187 3.58 21.61 -25.83
CA ALA A 187 2.45 22.08 -25.05
C ALA A 187 1.18 22.02 -25.92
N GLY A 188 0.04 21.80 -25.29
CA GLY A 188 -1.26 21.74 -25.96
C GLY A 188 -2.16 22.88 -25.52
N VAL A 189 -2.92 23.46 -26.45
CA VAL A 189 -4.00 24.41 -26.18
C VAL A 189 -5.27 23.87 -26.81
N ASP A 190 -6.33 23.79 -26.02
CA ASP A 190 -7.70 23.54 -26.49
C ASP A 190 -8.45 24.87 -26.43
N MET A 191 -8.91 25.33 -27.59
CA MET A 191 -9.53 26.64 -27.77
C MET A 191 -10.82 26.49 -28.56
N HIS A 192 -11.83 27.21 -28.09
CA HIS A 192 -13.10 27.37 -28.77
C HIS A 192 -13.36 28.85 -29.05
N LEU A 193 -13.89 29.15 -30.24
CA LEU A 193 -14.30 30.49 -30.66
C LEU A 193 -15.77 30.45 -31.07
N GLU A 194 -16.55 31.44 -30.61
CA GLU A 194 -17.94 31.63 -31.02
C GLU A 194 -18.03 32.15 -32.46
N PRO A 195 -19.21 32.06 -33.12
CA PRO A 195 -19.42 32.67 -34.42
C PRO A 195 -18.99 34.14 -34.45
N TYR A 196 -18.21 34.51 -35.47
CA TYR A 196 -17.62 35.84 -35.67
C TYR A 196 -16.57 36.28 -34.62
N ALA A 197 -16.19 35.42 -33.68
CA ALA A 197 -15.05 35.68 -32.81
C ALA A 197 -13.74 35.50 -33.58
N TYR A 198 -12.73 36.27 -33.19
CA TYR A 198 -11.37 36.14 -33.71
C TYR A 198 -10.39 35.97 -32.57
N ARG A 199 -9.37 35.15 -32.81
CA ARG A 199 -8.14 35.19 -32.03
C ARG A 199 -7.31 36.35 -32.56
N GLU A 200 -6.84 37.23 -31.68
CA GLU A 200 -6.00 38.37 -32.05
C GLU A 200 -4.84 37.92 -32.95
N LEU A 201 -4.48 38.72 -33.95
CA LEU A 201 -3.34 38.40 -34.81
C LEU A 201 -2.06 38.37 -33.94
N HIS A 202 -1.33 37.26 -33.99
CA HIS A 202 -0.13 37.01 -33.16
C HIS A 202 0.88 36.13 -33.90
N TRP A 203 2.09 35.99 -33.34
CA TRP A 203 3.16 35.08 -33.78
C TRP A 203 3.76 34.31 -32.59
#